data_AF-J9AF11-F1
#
_entry.id   AF-J9AF11-F1
#
_cell.length_a   1.000
_cell.length_b   1.000
_cell.length_c   1.000
_cell.angle_alpha   90.00
_cell.angle_beta   90.00
_cell.angle_gamma   90.00
#
_symmetry.space_group_name_H-M   'P 1'
#
loop_
_entity.id
_entity.type
_entity.pdbx_description
1 polymer ?
#
loop_
_entity_poly.entity_id
_entity_poly.type
_entity_poly.pdbx_seq_one_letter_code
_entity_poly.pdbx_strand_id
1 'polypeptide(L)' 'VIKSLSKDDRQLIEFYSPQLDAHTEFLSKAIEEFLTVIEEQMPPHEFVQKGKLVLF' A
#
# COMPACT_ATOMS: atom_id res chain seq x y z
N VAL A 1 12.80 -7.91 -20.66
CA VAL A 1 12.45 -8.82 -19.54
C VAL A 1 11.00 -9.27 -19.63
N ILE A 2 9.98 -8.40 -19.65
CA ILE A 2 8.57 -8.83 -19.71
C ILE A 2 8.20 -9.61 -20.99
N LYS A 3 8.74 -9.21 -22.15
CA LYS A 3 8.46 -9.89 -23.44
C LYS A 3 9.00 -11.32 -23.54
N SER A 4 9.96 -11.69 -22.70
CA SER A 4 10.55 -13.04 -22.66
C SER A 4 9.84 -13.98 -21.69
N LEU A 5 8.86 -13.50 -20.92
CA LEU A 5 8.04 -14.33 -20.04
C LEU A 5 7.07 -15.21 -20.83
N SER A 6 6.58 -16.28 -20.21
CA SER A 6 5.50 -17.09 -20.78
C SER A 6 4.23 -16.23 -20.98
N LYS A 7 3.25 -16.73 -21.73
CA LYS A 7 1.96 -16.02 -21.87
C LYS A 7 1.21 -15.98 -20.54
N ASP A 8 1.24 -17.09 -19.81
CA ASP A 8 0.54 -17.25 -18.54
C ASP A 8 1.10 -16.29 -17.48
N ASP A 9 2.43 -16.16 -17.39
CA ASP A 9 3.08 -15.21 -16.47
C ASP A 9 2.73 -13.75 -16.83
N ARG A 10 2.62 -13.43 -18.12
CA ARG A 10 2.22 -12.09 -18.57
C ARG A 10 0.78 -11.78 -18.21
N GLN A 11 -0.13 -12.73 -18.42
CA GLN A 11 -1.53 -12.59 -18.02
C GLN A 11 -1.67 -12.44 -16.50
N LEU A 12 -0.85 -13.17 -15.73
CA LEU A 12 -0.80 -13.04 -14.28
C LEU A 12 -0.37 -11.63 -13.86
N ILE A 13 0.70 -11.10 -14.45
CA ILE A 13 1.17 -9.73 -14.18
C ILE A 13 0.10 -8.71 -14.58
N GLU A 14 -0.49 -8.83 -15.77
CA GLU A 14 -1.56 -7.94 -16.23
C GLU A 14 -2.78 -7.96 -15.30
N PHE A 15 -3.07 -9.11 -14.71
CA PHE A 15 -4.16 -9.26 -13.74
C PHE A 15 -3.83 -8.63 -12.37
N TYR A 16 -2.62 -8.84 -11.85
CA TYR A 16 -2.23 -8.37 -10.50
C TYR A 16 -1.69 -6.93 -10.48
N SER A 17 -1.16 -6.40 -11.58
CA SER A 17 -0.61 -5.04 -11.63
C SER A 17 -1.61 -3.97 -11.17
N PRO A 18 -2.87 -3.93 -11.64
CA PRO A 18 -3.83 -2.93 -11.17
C PRO A 18 -4.14 -3.03 -9.67
N GLN A 19 -4.10 -4.25 -9.13
CA GLN A 19 -4.33 -4.50 -7.70
C GLN A 19 -3.13 -4.01 -6.89
N LEU A 20 -1.92 -4.28 -7.36
CA LEU A 20 -0.69 -3.77 -6.75
C LEU A 20 -0.65 -2.24 -6.77
N ASP A 21 -1.02 -1.61 -7.88
CA ASP A 21 -1.09 -0.16 -7.99
C ASP A 21 -2.08 0.42 -6.97
N ALA A 22 -3.29 -0.14 -6.90
CA ALA A 22 -4.30 0.30 -5.93
C ALA A 22 -3.83 0.12 -4.48
N HIS A 23 -3.29 -1.05 -4.13
CA HIS A 23 -2.76 -1.32 -2.78
C HIS A 23 -1.59 -0.41 -2.43
N THR A 24 -0.71 -0.11 -3.39
CA THR A 24 0.42 0.82 -3.18
C THR A 24 -0.08 2.25 -2.95
N GLU A 25 -1.12 2.68 -3.66
CA GLU A 25 -1.75 3.98 -3.45
C GLU A 25 -2.39 4.07 -2.05
N PHE A 26 -3.13 3.04 -1.63
CA PHE A 26 -3.72 2.99 -0.28
C PHE A 26 -2.66 3.00 0.81
N LEU A 27 -1.61 2.20 0.65
CA LEU A 27 -0.51 2.13 1.61
C LEU A 27 0.21 3.47 1.74
N SER A 28 0.47 4.14 0.61
CA SER A 28 1.11 5.46 0.60
C SER A 28 0.28 6.47 1.41
N LYS A 29 -1.03 6.52 1.19
CA LYS A 29 -1.95 7.38 1.95
C LYS A 29 -1.98 7.03 3.44
N ALA A 30 -2.02 5.73 3.78
CA ALA A 30 -2.01 5.29 5.18
C ALA A 30 -0.73 5.71 5.90
N ILE A 31 0.43 5.65 5.22
CA ILE A 31 1.71 6.12 5.75
C ILE A 31 1.68 7.63 5.96
N GLU A 32 1.21 8.41 4.98
CA GLU A 32 1.09 9.87 5.10
C GLU A 32 0.21 10.27 6.29
N GLU A 33 -0.98 9.68 6.41
CA GLU A 33 -1.88 9.94 7.54
C GLU A 33 -1.25 9.56 8.89
N PHE A 34 -0.51 8.45 8.94
CA PHE A 34 0.18 8.02 10.15
C PHE A 34 1.31 8.99 10.54
N LEU A 35 2.06 9.52 9.57
CA LEU A 35 3.08 10.52 9.81
C LEU A 35 2.47 11.82 10.38
N THR A 36 1.33 12.28 9.83
CA THR A 36 0.60 13.43 10.38
C THR A 36 0.22 13.22 11.84
N VAL A 37 -0.27 12.03 12.21
CA VAL A 37 -0.60 11.68 13.60
C VAL A 37 0.61 11.76 14.53
N ILE A 38 1.81 11.40 14.05
CA ILE A 38 3.06 11.53 14.81
C ILE A 38 3.46 13.00 14.96
N GLU A 39 3.44 13.77 13.86
CA GLU A 39 3.84 15.17 13.83
C GLU A 39 2.96 16.05 14.73
N GLU A 40 1.65 15.79 14.73
CA GLU A 40 0.67 16.49 15.56
C GLU A 40 0.64 15.99 17.02
N GLN A 41 1.46 14.99 17.38
CA GLN A 41 1.51 14.39 18.72
C GLN A 41 0.14 13.91 19.21
N MET A 42 -0.61 13.31 18.29
CA MET A 42 -1.96 12.81 18.56
C MET A 42 -1.94 11.68 19.61
N PRO A 43 -3.06 11.47 20.32
CA PRO A 43 -3.11 10.52 21.42
C PRO A 43 -2.87 9.07 20.97
N PRO A 44 -2.42 8.17 21.88
CA PRO A 44 -2.01 6.81 21.51
C PRO A 44 -3.05 5.97 20.77
N HIS A 45 -4.35 6.21 20.97
CA HIS A 45 -5.38 5.45 20.25
C HIS A 45 -5.41 5.79 18.76
N GLU A 46 -5.20 7.05 18.39
CA GLU A 46 -5.09 7.49 16.99
C GLU A 46 -3.81 6.94 16.35
N PHE A 47 -2.68 7.04 17.06
CA PHE A 47 -1.41 6.43 16.64
C PHE A 47 -1.57 4.94 16.34
N VAL A 48 -2.15 4.18 17.27
CA VAL A 48 -2.35 2.75 17.12
C VAL A 48 -3.33 2.43 15.98
N GLN A 49 -4.40 3.21 15.84
CA GLN A 49 -5.39 2.99 14.78
C GLN A 49 -4.80 3.22 13.39
N LYS A 50 -4.11 4.34 13.17
CA LYS A 50 -3.48 4.64 11.87
C LYS A 50 -2.28 3.74 11.60
N GLY A 51 -1.49 3.40 12.61
CA GLY A 51 -0.37 2.47 12.49
C GLY A 51 -0.80 1.06 12.07
N LYS A 52 -1.98 0.60 12.51
CA LYS A 52 -2.55 -0.67 12.03
C LYS A 52 -2.86 -0.64 10.53
N LEU A 53 -3.39 0.48 10.01
CA LEU A 53 -3.73 0.60 8.59
C LEU A 53 -2.51 0.56 7.67
N VAL A 54 -1.31 0.86 8.17
CA VAL A 54 -0.06 0.71 7.42
C VAL A 54 0.37 -0.77 7.31
N LEU A 55 -0.02 -1.61 8.29
CA LEU A 55 0.36 -3.02 8.36
C LEU A 55 -0.61 -3.95 7.61
N PHE A 56 -1.87 -3.51 7.41
CA PHE A 56 -2.95 -4.28 6.81
C PHE A 56 -3.21 -3.84 5.37
#